data_AF-A0A538U1J3-F1
#
_entry.id   AF-A0A538U1J3-F1
#
_cell.length_a   1.000
_cell.length_b   1.000
_cell.length_c   1.000
_cell.angle_alpha   90.00
_cell.angle_beta   90.00
_cell.angle_gamma   90.00
#
_symmetry.space_group_name_H-M   'P 1'
#
loop_
_entity.id
_entity.type
_entity.pdbx_description
1 polymer ?
#
loop_
_entity_poly.entity_id
_entity_poly.type
_entity_poly.pdbx_seq_one_letter_code
_entity_poly.pdbx_strand_id
1 'polypeptide(L)'
;MKRAPSTLAPVENVVTTYSRSQLSDEVLLRQLKASFARERFHTAALLADLAEVDARKLYRSAGYPHMSAYCMDEFGLPKDAAYKRIQAARTAREFPVMFELLADGRLNLSGVCLLAPHLTDANAAELLDEASGKKKAEIEVLLARRFPRSEAMPLVEVVAGASGSLAPGQVEMGSPEDDQPSAGPLAPGQVALRRSKSEPIADQRYSVQFTMSQSTHEKLQYAQSLLSHRIPSGDLSAVLDRVLDLAISRLEKQKFAATDKPRSAARVSSNQRHIPAHARRAVWQRDGGRCTFVSAKGHRCEARDHLEYDHVVPVARGGRATIDNLRLRCRAHNQYAAEREFGDAFMDRKRRAARSAEERSAAGEREAEERKKEQVRERMGQVVHCLRQLGYRPDQARRAAEFSDSLCQASLEDRVKRALSYFAPRVVSRSGAFSQPANCDA
;
A
#
# COMPACT_ATOMS: atom_id res chain seq x y z
N MET A 1 -54.13 19.56 -1.57
CA MET A 1 -54.77 18.29 -1.98
C MET A 1 -54.73 17.32 -0.80
N LYS A 2 -55.81 16.58 -0.53
CA LYS A 2 -55.84 15.53 0.50
C LYS A 2 -55.23 14.24 -0.08
N ARG A 3 -54.35 13.55 0.64
CA ARG A 3 -53.95 12.17 0.30
C ARG A 3 -55.00 11.20 0.86
N ALA A 4 -55.41 10.22 0.07
CA ALA A 4 -56.21 9.09 0.55
C ALA A 4 -55.32 8.10 1.30
N PRO A 5 -55.86 7.33 2.28
CA PRO A 5 -55.14 6.21 2.87
C PRO A 5 -54.94 5.10 1.84
N SER A 6 -53.75 4.52 1.79
CA SER A 6 -53.47 3.36 0.94
C SER A 6 -54.08 2.09 1.56
N THR A 7 -54.93 1.39 0.82
CA THR A 7 -55.37 0.03 1.17
C THR A 7 -54.14 -0.87 1.29
N LEU A 8 -53.87 -1.39 2.49
CA LEU A 8 -52.80 -2.36 2.68
C LEU A 8 -53.20 -3.69 2.02
N ALA A 9 -52.33 -4.21 1.15
CA ALA A 9 -52.48 -5.55 0.60
C ALA A 9 -52.33 -6.62 1.70
N PRO A 10 -52.87 -7.83 1.52
CA PRO A 10 -52.71 -8.91 2.49
C PRO A 10 -51.23 -9.19 2.79
N VAL A 11 -50.86 -9.25 4.06
CA VAL A 11 -49.53 -9.68 4.47
C VAL A 11 -49.48 -11.21 4.35
N GLU A 12 -49.01 -11.70 3.19
CA GLU A 12 -48.62 -13.10 3.08
C GLU A 12 -47.53 -13.41 4.12
N ASN A 13 -47.71 -14.49 4.88
CA ASN A 13 -46.83 -14.84 5.99
C ASN A 13 -45.45 -15.28 5.47
N VAL A 14 -44.51 -14.33 5.37
CA VAL A 14 -43.13 -14.52 4.88
C VAL A 14 -42.42 -15.73 5.52
N VAL A 15 -42.79 -16.11 6.75
CA VAL A 15 -42.29 -17.27 7.48
C VAL A 15 -42.56 -18.60 6.76
N THR A 16 -43.70 -18.76 6.06
CA THR A 16 -44.03 -20.04 5.38
C THR A 16 -43.20 -20.25 4.12
N THR A 17 -42.80 -19.19 3.42
CA THR A 17 -42.03 -19.22 2.16
C THR A 17 -40.66 -19.90 2.30
N TYR A 18 -40.03 -19.77 3.48
CA TYR A 18 -38.70 -20.31 3.76
C TYR A 18 -38.71 -21.68 4.45
N SER A 19 -39.85 -22.17 4.94
CA SER A 19 -39.92 -23.50 5.55
C SER A 19 -39.67 -24.60 4.51
N ARG A 20 -38.96 -25.65 4.93
CA ARG A 20 -38.66 -26.84 4.11
C ARG A 20 -39.07 -28.15 4.78
N SER A 21 -39.78 -28.08 5.91
CA SER A 21 -40.23 -29.26 6.70
C SER A 21 -41.25 -30.16 6.00
N GLN A 22 -41.79 -29.74 4.86
CA GLN A 22 -42.75 -30.49 4.03
C GLN A 22 -42.06 -31.26 2.87
N LEU A 23 -40.72 -31.29 2.83
CA LEU A 23 -39.95 -32.00 1.81
C LEU A 23 -39.34 -33.27 2.39
N SER A 24 -39.31 -34.35 1.60
CA SER A 24 -38.50 -35.52 1.93
C SER A 24 -37.00 -35.24 1.70
N ASP A 25 -36.14 -35.97 2.41
CA ASP A 25 -34.68 -35.75 2.42
C ASP A 25 -34.07 -35.76 1.01
N GLU A 26 -34.47 -36.69 0.14
CA GLU A 26 -33.98 -36.77 -1.24
C GLU A 26 -34.38 -35.53 -2.07
N VAL A 27 -35.62 -35.05 -1.88
CA VAL A 27 -36.11 -33.82 -2.54
C VAL A 27 -35.35 -32.60 -1.99
N LEU A 28 -35.13 -32.52 -0.67
CA LEU A 28 -34.40 -31.44 -0.03
C LEU A 28 -32.94 -31.39 -0.48
N LEU A 29 -32.23 -32.54 -0.49
CA LEU A 29 -30.84 -32.64 -0.96
C LEU A 29 -30.70 -32.28 -2.44
N ARG A 30 -31.66 -32.70 -3.29
CA ARG A 30 -31.71 -32.33 -4.71
C ARG A 30 -31.98 -30.83 -4.91
N GLN A 31 -32.91 -30.25 -4.15
CA GLN A 31 -33.17 -28.80 -4.18
C GLN A 31 -31.97 -27.98 -3.68
N LEU A 32 -31.27 -28.45 -2.64
CA LEU A 32 -30.08 -27.80 -2.08
C LEU A 32 -28.93 -27.76 -3.10
N LYS A 33 -28.64 -28.89 -3.76
CA LYS A 33 -27.68 -28.95 -4.88
C LYS A 33 -28.04 -27.96 -6.00
N ALA A 34 -29.32 -27.89 -6.39
CA ALA A 34 -29.80 -26.95 -7.41
C ALA A 34 -29.71 -25.47 -6.96
N SER A 35 -29.89 -25.18 -5.66
CA SER A 35 -29.70 -23.83 -5.11
C SER A 35 -28.24 -23.39 -5.15
N PHE A 36 -27.30 -24.23 -4.74
CA PHE A 36 -25.86 -23.94 -4.88
C PHE A 36 -25.42 -23.81 -6.35
N ALA A 37 -26.04 -24.52 -7.29
CA ALA A 37 -25.80 -24.31 -8.71
C ALA A 37 -26.23 -22.90 -9.17
N ARG A 38 -27.44 -22.46 -8.81
CA ARG A 38 -27.93 -21.10 -9.09
C ARG A 38 -27.10 -20.01 -8.42
N GLU A 39 -26.73 -20.19 -7.14
CA GLU A 39 -25.92 -19.22 -6.39
C GLU A 39 -24.56 -18.97 -7.06
N ARG A 40 -23.89 -20.02 -7.52
CA ARG A 40 -22.60 -19.94 -8.23
C ARG A 40 -22.74 -19.23 -9.57
N PHE A 41 -23.76 -19.57 -10.37
CA PHE A 41 -24.08 -18.87 -11.61
C PHE A 41 -24.37 -17.38 -11.39
N HIS A 42 -25.23 -17.03 -10.42
CA HIS A 42 -25.52 -15.64 -10.07
C HIS A 42 -24.30 -14.89 -9.53
N THR A 43 -23.39 -15.59 -8.82
CA THR A 43 -22.12 -15.01 -8.37
C THR A 43 -21.21 -14.67 -9.54
N ALA A 44 -21.10 -15.56 -10.55
CA ALA A 44 -20.33 -15.28 -11.76
C ALA A 44 -20.91 -14.10 -12.56
N ALA A 45 -22.24 -14.06 -12.75
CA ALA A 45 -22.94 -12.96 -13.42
C ALA A 45 -22.73 -11.62 -12.69
N LEU A 46 -22.92 -11.58 -11.37
CA LEU A 46 -22.68 -10.39 -10.54
C LEU A 46 -21.23 -9.88 -10.65
N LEU A 47 -20.25 -10.78 -10.76
CA LEU A 47 -18.86 -10.40 -10.95
C LEU A 47 -18.60 -9.83 -12.35
N ALA A 48 -19.29 -10.31 -13.40
CA ALA A 48 -19.20 -9.74 -14.74
C ALA A 48 -19.82 -8.32 -14.79
N ASP A 49 -20.98 -8.11 -14.17
CA ASP A 49 -21.61 -6.79 -14.04
C ASP A 49 -20.69 -5.81 -13.29
N LEU A 50 -20.18 -6.22 -12.11
CA LEU A 50 -19.23 -5.42 -11.32
C LEU A 50 -17.95 -5.11 -12.10
N ALA A 51 -17.46 -6.04 -12.92
CA ALA A 51 -16.26 -5.85 -13.72
C ALA A 51 -16.45 -4.78 -14.80
N GLU A 52 -17.60 -4.78 -15.48
CA GLU A 52 -17.86 -3.81 -16.55
C GLU A 52 -18.26 -2.44 -15.99
N VAL A 53 -18.94 -2.38 -14.84
CA VAL A 53 -19.17 -1.14 -14.08
C VAL A 53 -17.85 -0.49 -13.62
N ASP A 54 -16.87 -1.29 -13.19
CA ASP A 54 -15.53 -0.83 -12.82
C ASP A 54 -14.71 -0.40 -14.04
N ALA A 55 -14.74 -1.17 -15.13
CA ALA A 55 -14.00 -0.87 -16.37
C ALA A 55 -14.51 0.42 -17.05
N ARG A 56 -15.83 0.60 -17.13
CA ARG A 56 -16.47 1.87 -17.57
C ARG A 56 -16.39 2.97 -16.51
N LYS A 57 -16.00 2.62 -15.28
CA LYS A 57 -15.83 3.52 -14.12
C LYS A 57 -17.10 4.32 -13.80
N LEU A 58 -18.28 3.70 -13.92
CA LEU A 58 -19.59 4.37 -13.80
C LEU A 58 -19.83 4.93 -12.39
N TYR A 59 -19.15 4.36 -11.39
CA TYR A 59 -19.10 4.87 -10.02
C TYR A 59 -18.71 6.36 -9.95
N ARG A 60 -17.88 6.86 -10.89
CA ARG A 60 -17.46 8.28 -10.93
C ARG A 60 -18.63 9.19 -11.27
N SER A 61 -19.41 8.86 -12.31
CA SER A 61 -20.64 9.58 -12.67
C SER A 61 -21.72 9.49 -11.59
N ALA A 62 -21.78 8.40 -10.83
CA ALA A 62 -22.66 8.25 -9.66
C ALA A 62 -22.21 9.07 -8.44
N GLY A 63 -20.98 9.63 -8.44
CA GLY A 63 -20.47 10.52 -7.41
C GLY A 63 -19.39 9.92 -6.51
N TYR A 64 -18.92 8.71 -6.77
CA TYR A 64 -17.97 7.99 -5.90
C TYR A 64 -16.52 8.11 -6.41
N PRO A 65 -15.52 8.19 -5.51
CA PRO A 65 -14.11 8.31 -5.88
C PRO A 65 -13.52 7.00 -6.42
N HIS A 66 -14.00 5.85 -5.94
CA HIS A 66 -13.54 4.52 -6.33
C HIS A 66 -14.66 3.48 -6.18
N MET A 67 -14.56 2.39 -6.93
CA MET A 67 -15.57 1.33 -6.99
C MET A 67 -15.94 0.74 -5.63
N SER A 68 -15.00 0.64 -4.68
CA SER A 68 -15.32 0.13 -3.34
C SER A 68 -16.21 1.06 -2.52
N ALA A 69 -16.19 2.38 -2.73
CA ALA A 69 -17.14 3.29 -2.07
C ALA A 69 -18.55 3.04 -2.63
N TYR A 70 -18.69 3.07 -3.96
CA TYR A 70 -19.95 2.71 -4.64
C TYR A 70 -20.54 1.38 -4.17
N CYS A 71 -19.70 0.34 -4.03
CA CYS A 71 -20.14 -0.97 -3.52
C CYS A 71 -20.53 -0.98 -2.03
N MET A 72 -19.86 -0.21 -1.18
CA MET A 72 -20.22 -0.09 0.24
C MET A 72 -21.52 0.71 0.41
N ASP A 73 -21.68 1.79 -0.37
CA ASP A 73 -22.66 2.84 -0.11
C ASP A 73 -23.99 2.62 -0.87
N GLU A 74 -23.98 2.18 -2.15
CA GLU A 74 -25.22 1.87 -2.91
C GLU A 74 -25.69 0.41 -2.74
N PHE A 75 -24.83 -0.52 -2.29
CA PHE A 75 -25.19 -1.95 -2.09
C PHE A 75 -25.03 -2.46 -0.66
N GLY A 76 -24.62 -1.63 0.30
CA GLY A 76 -24.43 -2.03 1.70
C GLY A 76 -23.35 -3.09 1.93
N LEU A 77 -22.46 -3.34 0.97
CA LEU A 77 -21.49 -4.44 1.06
C LEU A 77 -20.41 -4.10 2.10
N PRO A 78 -20.13 -4.97 3.10
CA PRO A 78 -19.04 -4.72 4.02
C PRO A 78 -17.69 -4.69 3.29
N LYS A 79 -16.79 -3.83 3.75
CA LYS A 79 -15.51 -3.46 3.13
C LYS A 79 -14.74 -4.61 2.46
N ASP A 80 -14.55 -5.72 3.18
CA ASP A 80 -13.81 -6.88 2.66
C ASP A 80 -14.60 -7.70 1.64
N ALA A 81 -15.93 -7.73 1.73
CA ALA A 81 -16.81 -8.36 0.75
C ALA A 81 -16.86 -7.56 -0.56
N ALA A 82 -16.75 -6.23 -0.47
CA ALA A 82 -16.58 -5.35 -1.62
C ALA A 82 -15.18 -5.54 -2.26
N TYR A 83 -14.09 -5.52 -1.48
CA TYR A 83 -12.74 -5.70 -2.02
C TYR A 83 -12.55 -7.06 -2.71
N LYS A 84 -13.00 -8.17 -2.10
CA LYS A 84 -12.91 -9.52 -2.71
C LYS A 84 -13.67 -9.60 -4.03
N ARG A 85 -14.89 -9.04 -4.09
CA ARG A 85 -15.68 -9.00 -5.34
C ARG A 85 -15.02 -8.13 -6.40
N ILE A 86 -14.51 -6.95 -6.06
CA ILE A 86 -13.84 -6.06 -7.02
C ILE A 86 -12.54 -6.67 -7.53
N GLN A 87 -11.76 -7.36 -6.68
CA GLN A 87 -10.57 -8.10 -7.11
C GLN A 87 -10.95 -9.21 -8.08
N ALA A 88 -11.89 -10.09 -7.69
CA ALA A 88 -12.29 -11.21 -8.53
C ALA A 88 -12.95 -10.79 -9.85
N ALA A 89 -13.77 -9.74 -9.84
CA ALA A 89 -14.38 -9.16 -11.04
C ALA A 89 -13.30 -8.64 -12.02
N ARG A 90 -12.28 -7.94 -11.53
CA ARG A 90 -11.16 -7.47 -12.37
C ARG A 90 -10.35 -8.62 -12.95
N THR A 91 -9.94 -9.59 -12.11
CA THR A 91 -9.15 -10.74 -12.57
C THR A 91 -9.94 -11.63 -13.52
N ALA A 92 -11.24 -11.84 -13.31
CA ALA A 92 -12.07 -12.59 -14.24
C ALA A 92 -12.31 -11.84 -15.56
N ARG A 93 -12.32 -10.51 -15.57
CA ARG A 93 -12.37 -9.71 -16.81
C ARG A 93 -11.05 -9.72 -17.59
N GLU A 94 -9.94 -9.95 -16.90
CA GLU A 94 -8.61 -10.16 -17.49
C GLU A 94 -8.47 -11.59 -18.04
N PHE A 95 -9.03 -12.58 -17.34
CA PHE A 95 -9.03 -13.99 -17.72
C PHE A 95 -10.47 -14.57 -17.78
N PRO A 96 -11.25 -14.33 -18.87
CA PRO A 96 -12.69 -14.60 -18.95
C PRO A 96 -13.17 -16.01 -18.57
N VAL A 97 -12.34 -17.04 -18.80
CA VAL A 97 -12.63 -18.44 -18.40
C VAL A 97 -12.93 -18.59 -16.89
N MET A 98 -12.48 -17.65 -16.05
CA MET A 98 -12.85 -17.60 -14.65
C MET A 98 -14.36 -17.51 -14.40
N PHE A 99 -15.13 -16.82 -15.26
CA PHE A 99 -16.59 -16.70 -15.08
C PHE A 99 -17.28 -18.06 -15.23
N GLU A 100 -16.84 -18.87 -16.20
CA GLU A 100 -17.32 -20.24 -16.42
C GLU A 100 -16.91 -21.15 -15.26
N LEU A 101 -15.63 -21.13 -14.86
CA LEU A 101 -15.13 -21.90 -13.71
C LEU A 101 -15.86 -21.53 -12.40
N LEU A 102 -16.24 -20.26 -12.21
CA LEU A 102 -17.05 -19.81 -11.07
C LEU A 102 -18.50 -20.28 -11.14
N ALA A 103 -19.14 -20.24 -12.32
CA ALA A 103 -20.51 -20.68 -12.52
C ALA A 103 -20.67 -22.19 -12.30
N ASP A 104 -19.77 -22.98 -12.88
CA ASP A 104 -19.67 -24.43 -12.66
C ASP A 104 -19.26 -24.77 -11.22
N GLY A 105 -18.62 -23.83 -10.53
CA GLY A 105 -17.98 -24.01 -9.22
C GLY A 105 -16.72 -24.87 -9.25
N ARG A 106 -16.10 -25.03 -10.43
CA ARG A 106 -14.71 -25.51 -10.55
C ARG A 106 -13.72 -24.55 -9.86
N LEU A 107 -14.08 -23.28 -9.72
CA LEU A 107 -13.36 -22.28 -8.93
C LEU A 107 -14.31 -21.55 -7.98
N ASN A 108 -13.78 -20.96 -6.91
CA ASN A 108 -14.54 -20.20 -5.91
C ASN A 108 -13.94 -18.80 -5.71
N LEU A 109 -14.73 -17.87 -5.17
CA LEU A 109 -14.34 -16.46 -4.98
C LEU A 109 -13.01 -16.28 -4.21
N SER A 110 -12.74 -17.12 -3.21
CA SER A 110 -11.48 -17.06 -2.46
C SER A 110 -10.30 -17.60 -3.28
N GLY A 111 -10.53 -18.65 -4.08
CA GLY A 111 -9.56 -19.16 -5.06
C GLY A 111 -9.15 -18.09 -6.07
N VAL A 112 -10.10 -17.36 -6.66
CA VAL A 112 -9.77 -16.23 -7.56
C VAL A 112 -8.90 -15.18 -6.86
N CYS A 113 -9.25 -14.79 -5.62
CA CYS A 113 -8.47 -13.81 -4.87
C CYS A 113 -7.05 -14.28 -4.51
N LEU A 114 -6.83 -15.59 -4.40
CA LEU A 114 -5.51 -16.22 -4.17
C LEU A 114 -4.69 -16.34 -5.45
N LEU A 115 -5.33 -16.67 -6.58
CA LEU A 115 -4.66 -16.84 -7.88
C LEU A 115 -4.30 -15.50 -8.53
N ALA A 116 -5.11 -14.46 -8.34
CA ALA A 116 -4.95 -13.14 -8.95
C ALA A 116 -3.52 -12.52 -8.90
N PRO A 117 -2.73 -12.63 -7.81
CA PRO A 117 -1.36 -12.09 -7.77
C PRO A 117 -0.32 -12.92 -8.54
N HIS A 118 -0.69 -14.10 -9.02
CA HIS A 118 0.20 -15.09 -9.65
C HIS A 118 -0.10 -15.34 -11.14
N LEU A 119 -1.24 -14.82 -11.63
CA LEU A 119 -1.68 -14.97 -13.01
C LEU A 119 -0.97 -13.97 -13.93
N THR A 120 -0.59 -14.45 -15.11
CA THR A 120 -0.05 -13.69 -16.24
C THR A 120 -0.55 -14.31 -17.54
N ASP A 121 -0.57 -13.54 -18.63
CA ASP A 121 -1.02 -14.03 -19.96
C ASP A 121 -0.33 -15.34 -20.40
N ALA A 122 0.92 -15.55 -19.97
CA ALA A 122 1.71 -16.73 -20.30
C ALA A 122 1.43 -17.97 -19.42
N ASN A 123 0.83 -17.82 -18.23
CA ASN A 123 0.60 -18.94 -17.29
C ASN A 123 -0.88 -19.18 -16.96
N ALA A 124 -1.80 -18.28 -17.34
CA ALA A 124 -3.16 -18.27 -16.82
C ALA A 124 -3.96 -19.53 -17.16
N ALA A 125 -3.90 -20.03 -18.40
CA ALA A 125 -4.60 -21.24 -18.80
C ALA A 125 -4.17 -22.47 -17.98
N GLU A 126 -2.86 -22.70 -17.85
CA GLU A 126 -2.31 -23.84 -17.10
C GLU A 126 -2.61 -23.72 -15.59
N LEU A 127 -2.42 -22.54 -15.01
CA LEU A 127 -2.64 -22.30 -13.58
C LEU A 127 -4.13 -22.39 -13.19
N LEU A 128 -5.05 -22.04 -14.10
CA LEU A 128 -6.50 -22.14 -13.86
C LEU A 128 -7.02 -23.57 -14.03
N ASP A 129 -6.46 -24.37 -14.93
CA ASP A 129 -6.79 -25.79 -15.01
C ASP A 129 -6.16 -26.58 -13.84
N GLU A 130 -4.91 -26.30 -13.46
CA GLU A 130 -4.29 -26.90 -12.27
C GLU A 130 -5.06 -26.53 -10.98
N ALA A 131 -5.66 -25.33 -10.90
CA ALA A 131 -6.50 -24.91 -9.77
C ALA A 131 -7.96 -25.40 -9.83
N SER A 132 -8.41 -25.96 -10.96
CA SER A 132 -9.80 -26.41 -11.13
C SER A 132 -10.17 -27.54 -10.16
N GLY A 133 -11.32 -27.40 -9.52
CA GLY A 133 -11.88 -28.34 -8.54
C GLY A 133 -11.24 -28.26 -7.15
N LYS A 134 -10.16 -27.47 -6.97
CA LYS A 134 -9.41 -27.41 -5.71
C LYS A 134 -10.07 -26.52 -4.66
N LYS A 135 -10.03 -26.99 -3.41
CA LYS A 135 -10.41 -26.22 -2.21
C LYS A 135 -9.37 -25.13 -1.94
N LYS A 136 -9.73 -24.12 -1.14
CA LYS A 136 -8.85 -23.00 -0.76
C LYS A 136 -7.45 -23.45 -0.31
N ALA A 137 -7.37 -24.41 0.62
CA ALA A 137 -6.09 -24.91 1.14
C ALA A 137 -5.26 -25.65 0.09
N GLU A 138 -5.91 -26.38 -0.82
CA GLU A 138 -5.25 -27.10 -1.93
C GLU A 138 -4.69 -26.11 -2.97
N ILE A 139 -5.36 -24.97 -3.18
CA ILE A 139 -4.85 -23.83 -3.97
C ILE A 139 -3.67 -23.14 -3.25
N GLU A 140 -3.73 -22.97 -1.93
CA GLU A 140 -2.62 -22.39 -1.15
C GLU A 140 -1.35 -23.28 -1.20
N VAL A 141 -1.50 -24.60 -1.15
CA VAL A 141 -0.38 -25.57 -1.34
C VAL A 141 0.14 -25.55 -2.78
N LEU A 142 -0.74 -25.50 -3.78
CA LEU A 142 -0.36 -25.37 -5.20
C LEU A 142 0.49 -24.12 -5.42
N LEU A 143 0.02 -22.96 -4.92
CA LEU A 143 0.74 -21.69 -5.07
C LEU A 143 2.07 -21.69 -4.31
N ALA A 144 2.15 -22.28 -3.11
CA ALA A 144 3.40 -22.40 -2.36
C ALA A 144 4.43 -23.29 -3.09
N ARG A 145 4.00 -24.38 -3.73
CA ARG A 145 4.85 -25.25 -4.56
C ARG A 145 5.33 -24.56 -5.83
N ARG A 146 4.42 -23.85 -6.52
CA ARG A 146 4.63 -23.30 -7.87
C ARG A 146 5.30 -21.92 -7.85
N PHE A 147 5.15 -21.19 -6.76
CA PHE A 147 5.81 -19.91 -6.51
C PHE A 147 6.45 -19.91 -5.12
N PRO A 148 7.50 -20.73 -4.88
CA PRO A 148 8.23 -20.72 -3.62
C PRO A 148 8.75 -19.31 -3.34
N ARG A 149 8.52 -18.80 -2.13
CA ARG A 149 9.19 -17.57 -1.71
C ARG A 149 10.65 -17.88 -1.51
N SER A 150 11.52 -17.19 -2.24
CA SER A 150 12.94 -17.15 -1.92
C SER A 150 13.10 -16.76 -0.47
N GLU A 151 13.71 -17.63 0.34
CA GLU A 151 13.96 -17.35 1.75
C GLU A 151 14.98 -16.21 1.85
N ALA A 152 14.48 -15.00 2.11
CA ALA A 152 15.32 -13.88 2.47
C ALA A 152 15.99 -14.24 3.81
N MET A 153 17.31 -14.47 3.76
CA MET A 153 18.08 -15.08 4.85
C MET A 153 17.79 -14.41 6.20
N PRO A 154 17.52 -15.19 7.27
CA PRO A 154 17.50 -14.65 8.62
C PRO A 154 18.91 -14.18 8.98
N LEU A 155 19.10 -12.87 9.14
CA LEU A 155 20.39 -12.30 9.50
C LEU A 155 20.67 -12.52 11.00
N VAL A 156 21.23 -13.70 11.29
CA VAL A 156 22.04 -14.03 12.47
C VAL A 156 21.41 -13.74 13.84
N GLU A 157 20.96 -14.79 14.52
CA GLU A 157 20.89 -14.78 15.98
C GLU A 157 22.28 -14.59 16.59
N VAL A 158 22.37 -13.77 17.65
CA VAL A 158 23.53 -13.74 18.55
C VAL A 158 23.07 -14.21 19.91
N VAL A 159 23.26 -15.50 20.20
CA VAL A 159 22.97 -16.10 21.51
C VAL A 159 24.28 -16.39 22.26
N ALA A 160 24.55 -15.57 23.27
CA ALA A 160 25.43 -15.83 24.41
C ALA A 160 25.05 -14.80 25.50
N GLY A 161 24.79 -15.12 26.78
CA GLY A 161 24.94 -16.39 27.51
C GLY A 161 26.31 -16.51 28.17
N ALA A 162 26.47 -16.88 29.45
CA ALA A 162 25.49 -17.04 30.54
C ALA A 162 26.24 -17.09 31.91
N SER A 163 25.56 -16.79 33.03
CA SER A 163 25.86 -17.19 34.45
C SER A 163 24.99 -16.35 35.42
N GLY A 164 24.38 -16.85 36.51
CA GLY A 164 24.13 -18.23 36.95
C GLY A 164 24.46 -18.50 38.43
N SER A 165 23.47 -18.80 39.29
CA SER A 165 23.65 -19.61 40.53
C SER A 165 22.32 -19.99 41.24
N LEU A 166 21.97 -21.28 41.22
CA LEU A 166 21.43 -22.16 42.28
C LEU A 166 20.12 -21.84 43.07
N ALA A 167 19.53 -22.90 43.65
CA ALA A 167 18.22 -23.00 44.34
C ALA A 167 18.43 -23.57 45.79
N PRO A 168 17.56 -24.36 46.50
CA PRO A 168 16.26 -25.01 46.19
C PRO A 168 15.17 -25.02 47.31
N GLY A 169 14.03 -25.70 47.04
CA GLY A 169 13.02 -26.16 48.04
C GLY A 169 11.59 -25.63 47.81
N GLN A 170 10.49 -26.40 47.95
CA GLN A 170 10.30 -27.82 48.31
C GLN A 170 9.02 -28.42 47.64
N VAL A 171 8.93 -29.76 47.71
CA VAL A 171 7.77 -30.69 47.53
C VAL A 171 6.42 -30.20 48.11
N GLU A 172 5.21 -30.69 47.78
CA GLU A 172 4.65 -31.79 46.92
C GLU A 172 3.11 -31.59 46.77
N MET A 173 2.24 -32.31 46.03
CA MET A 173 2.27 -33.40 45.02
C MET A 173 0.96 -33.29 44.17
N GLY A 174 0.61 -34.26 43.30
CA GLY A 174 -0.78 -34.41 42.79
C GLY A 174 -0.99 -34.79 41.31
N SER A 175 -0.39 -35.89 40.84
CA SER A 175 -0.70 -36.57 39.56
C SER A 175 -1.84 -37.61 39.75
N PRO A 176 -2.35 -38.36 38.73
CA PRO A 176 -1.81 -38.58 37.37
C PRO A 176 -2.80 -38.66 36.15
N GLU A 177 -2.20 -38.75 34.95
CA GLU A 177 -2.58 -39.52 33.71
C GLU A 177 -3.98 -39.31 33.07
N ASP A 178 -4.20 -39.25 31.73
CA ASP A 178 -3.38 -39.39 30.50
C ASP A 178 -4.11 -38.63 29.34
N ASP A 179 -3.59 -38.37 28.13
CA ASP A 179 -2.34 -38.69 27.42
C ASP A 179 -1.88 -37.45 26.59
N GLN A 180 -0.71 -37.50 25.92
CA GLN A 180 0.01 -36.35 25.36
C GLN A 180 -0.03 -36.25 23.80
N PRO A 181 0.85 -35.54 23.04
CA PRO A 181 0.37 -34.69 21.95
C PRO A 181 0.86 -35.08 20.54
N SER A 182 0.41 -34.32 19.52
CA SER A 182 1.17 -34.20 18.28
C SER A 182 1.17 -32.76 17.75
N ALA A 183 2.35 -32.20 17.55
CA ALA A 183 2.54 -30.82 17.11
C ALA A 183 2.66 -30.73 15.58
N GLY A 184 1.63 -30.17 14.93
CA GLY A 184 1.71 -29.76 13.52
C GLY A 184 2.41 -28.41 13.38
N PRO A 185 3.44 -28.26 12.52
CA PRO A 185 4.19 -27.01 12.39
C PRO A 185 3.35 -25.88 11.77
N LEU A 186 3.25 -24.75 12.49
CA LEU A 186 2.56 -23.54 12.05
C LEU A 186 3.35 -22.79 10.97
N ALA A 187 3.14 -23.13 9.70
CA ALA A 187 3.79 -22.47 8.56
C ALA A 187 3.17 -21.07 8.26
N PRO A 188 3.93 -19.95 8.36
CA PRO A 188 3.38 -18.60 8.22
C PRO A 188 3.27 -18.16 6.74
N GLY A 189 2.09 -18.33 6.14
CA GLY A 189 1.89 -18.20 4.68
C GLY A 189 1.44 -16.85 4.11
N GLN A 190 0.75 -15.98 4.85
CA GLN A 190 0.12 -14.78 4.24
C GLN A 190 1.05 -13.55 4.17
N VAL A 191 1.52 -13.22 2.96
CA VAL A 191 1.75 -11.81 2.59
C VAL A 191 0.40 -11.21 2.18
N ALA A 192 -0.48 -11.11 3.17
CA ALA A 192 -1.20 -9.86 3.27
C ALA A 192 -0.14 -8.78 3.51
N LEU A 193 -0.19 -7.68 2.77
CA LEU A 193 0.43 -6.44 3.24
C LEU A 193 -0.11 -6.23 4.66
N ARG A 194 0.75 -6.36 5.70
CA ARG A 194 0.36 -6.27 7.11
C ARG A 194 -0.02 -4.82 7.42
N ARG A 195 -1.22 -4.44 6.98
CA ARG A 195 -1.86 -3.16 7.27
C ARG A 195 -1.91 -3.00 8.78
N SER A 196 -1.47 -1.85 9.28
CA SER A 196 -1.63 -1.46 10.67
C SER A 196 -3.09 -1.66 11.08
N LYS A 197 -3.35 -2.53 12.05
CA LYS A 197 -4.70 -2.72 12.59
C LYS A 197 -5.01 -1.54 13.50
N SER A 198 -6.00 -0.74 13.12
CA SER A 198 -6.58 0.33 13.94
C SER A 198 -8.00 -0.07 14.32
N GLU A 199 -8.18 -0.61 15.52
CA GLU A 199 -9.44 -1.18 16.00
C GLU A 199 -9.91 -0.42 17.26
N PRO A 200 -11.18 0.04 17.33
CA PRO A 200 -11.71 0.69 18.51
C PRO A 200 -11.87 -0.32 19.65
N ILE A 201 -11.36 0.01 20.84
CA ILE A 201 -11.48 -0.83 22.05
C ILE A 201 -12.58 -0.31 22.98
N ALA A 202 -12.77 1.01 23.02
CA ALA A 202 -13.82 1.68 23.78
C ALA A 202 -14.18 3.00 23.07
N ASP A 203 -15.18 3.73 23.57
CA ASP A 203 -15.44 5.07 23.05
C ASP A 203 -14.18 5.95 23.13
N GLN A 204 -13.94 6.69 22.05
CA GLN A 204 -12.76 7.56 21.86
C GLN A 204 -11.39 6.89 22.02
N ARG A 205 -11.30 5.54 22.08
CA ARG A 205 -10.02 4.81 22.29
C ARG A 205 -9.79 3.72 21.24
N TYR A 206 -8.66 3.83 20.55
CA TYR A 206 -8.24 2.93 19.47
C TYR A 206 -6.92 2.24 19.85
N SER A 207 -6.80 0.94 19.57
CA SER A 207 -5.50 0.27 19.52
C SER A 207 -4.94 0.34 18.11
N VAL A 208 -3.64 0.59 17.99
CA VAL A 208 -2.92 0.65 16.71
C VAL A 208 -1.70 -0.27 16.78
N GLN A 209 -1.77 -1.44 16.14
CA GLN A 209 -0.65 -2.38 16.08
C GLN A 209 0.01 -2.35 14.69
N PHE A 210 1.32 -2.11 14.66
CA PHE A 210 2.14 -2.14 13.44
C PHE A 210 3.59 -2.53 13.73
N THR A 211 4.30 -3.00 12.70
CA THR A 211 5.76 -3.22 12.73
C THR A 211 6.42 -2.09 11.95
N MET A 212 7.58 -1.61 12.41
CA MET A 212 8.32 -0.52 11.78
C MET A 212 9.78 -0.90 11.53
N SER A 213 10.43 -0.24 10.57
CA SER A 213 11.87 -0.46 10.30
C SER A 213 12.74 0.16 11.40
N GLN A 214 13.98 -0.33 11.54
CA GLN A 214 14.98 0.23 12.46
C GLN A 214 15.10 1.76 12.33
N SER A 215 15.24 2.27 11.10
CA SER A 215 15.30 3.73 10.84
C SER A 215 14.02 4.50 11.19
N THR A 216 12.90 3.82 11.42
CA THR A 216 11.67 4.43 11.94
C THR A 216 11.68 4.42 13.47
N HIS A 217 12.16 3.34 14.09
CA HIS A 217 12.35 3.23 15.53
C HIS A 217 13.37 4.25 16.07
N GLU A 218 14.49 4.43 15.37
CA GLU A 218 15.52 5.44 15.70
C GLU A 218 14.97 6.86 15.66
N LYS A 219 14.16 7.19 14.62
CA LYS A 219 13.48 8.49 14.51
C LYS A 219 12.47 8.71 15.64
N LEU A 220 11.79 7.65 16.08
CA LEU A 220 10.85 7.69 17.19
C LEU A 220 11.55 7.92 18.53
N GLN A 221 12.63 7.18 18.82
CA GLN A 221 13.48 7.40 19.99
C GLN A 221 14.07 8.81 20.01
N TYR A 222 14.55 9.30 18.87
CA TYR A 222 15.05 10.67 18.76
C TYR A 222 13.95 11.73 19.02
N ALA A 223 12.72 11.49 18.54
CA ALA A 223 11.57 12.35 18.86
C ALA A 223 11.20 12.32 20.34
N GLN A 224 11.25 11.16 21.01
CA GLN A 224 11.08 11.03 22.46
C GLN A 224 12.14 11.85 23.20
N SER A 225 13.43 11.72 22.83
CA SER A 225 14.52 12.49 23.43
C SER A 225 14.35 14.01 23.25
N LEU A 226 13.96 14.48 22.07
CA LEU A 226 13.67 15.89 21.80
C LEU A 226 12.44 16.43 22.55
N LEU A 227 11.49 15.57 22.90
CA LEU A 227 10.27 15.94 23.63
C LEU A 227 10.35 15.68 25.15
N SER A 228 11.44 15.09 25.65
CA SER A 228 11.65 14.73 27.07
C SER A 228 11.29 15.83 28.07
N HIS A 229 11.74 17.07 27.86
CA HIS A 229 11.40 18.22 28.70
C HIS A 229 9.91 18.65 28.68
N ARG A 230 9.11 18.12 27.76
CA ARG A 230 7.66 18.37 27.63
C ARG A 230 6.80 17.13 27.92
N ILE A 231 7.36 15.94 27.75
CA ILE A 231 6.72 14.65 28.00
C ILE A 231 7.72 13.79 28.82
N PRO A 232 7.89 14.04 30.13
CA PRO A 232 8.92 13.38 30.94
C PRO A 232 8.71 11.86 31.09
N SER A 233 7.48 11.38 30.90
CA SER A 233 7.14 9.95 30.85
C SER A 233 7.64 9.23 29.59
N GLY A 234 8.02 9.98 28.54
CA GLY A 234 8.31 9.42 27.22
C GLY A 234 7.14 8.74 26.53
N ASP A 235 5.90 8.92 27.03
CA ASP A 235 4.71 8.21 26.55
C ASP A 235 4.55 8.30 25.03
N LEU A 236 4.40 7.12 24.42
CA LEU A 236 4.31 6.98 22.97
C LEU A 236 3.04 7.63 22.40
N SER A 237 1.92 7.62 23.14
CA SER A 237 0.68 8.24 22.67
C SER A 237 0.83 9.77 22.59
N ALA A 238 1.25 10.41 23.68
CA ALA A 238 1.51 11.85 23.73
C ALA A 238 2.64 12.31 22.78
N VAL A 239 3.68 11.49 22.60
CA VAL A 239 4.77 11.77 21.64
C VAL A 239 4.26 11.71 20.20
N LEU A 240 3.48 10.69 19.84
CA LEU A 240 2.90 10.58 18.49
C LEU A 240 1.90 11.69 18.22
N ASP A 241 1.00 11.98 19.16
CA ASP A 241 0.05 13.10 19.09
C ASP A 241 0.78 14.42 18.80
N ARG A 242 1.80 14.75 19.59
CA ARG A 242 2.54 16.01 19.43
C ARG A 242 3.39 16.07 18.16
N VAL A 243 3.85 14.93 17.63
CA VAL A 243 4.51 14.84 16.33
C VAL A 243 3.51 15.00 15.18
N LEU A 244 2.30 14.44 15.31
CA LEU A 244 1.21 14.59 14.34
C LEU A 244 0.73 16.04 14.25
N ASP A 245 0.58 16.73 15.38
CA ASP A 245 0.28 18.17 15.49
C ASP A 245 1.21 19.03 14.60
N LEU A 246 2.51 18.79 14.72
CA LEU A 246 3.57 19.49 13.99
C LEU A 246 3.59 19.08 12.50
N ALA A 247 3.34 17.81 12.21
CA ALA A 247 3.26 17.28 10.85
C ALA A 247 2.03 17.84 10.11
N ILE A 248 0.84 17.85 10.72
CA ILE A 248 -0.39 18.43 10.20
C ILE A 248 -0.16 19.91 9.92
N SER A 249 0.33 20.68 10.91
CA SER A 249 0.66 22.10 10.77
C SER A 249 1.59 22.41 9.58
N ARG A 250 2.50 21.50 9.22
CA ARG A 250 3.38 21.60 8.05
C ARG A 250 2.66 21.18 6.75
N LEU A 251 1.90 20.09 6.79
CA LEU A 251 1.16 19.55 5.65
C LEU A 251 0.05 20.51 5.18
N GLU A 252 -0.63 21.22 6.08
CA GLU A 252 -1.64 22.24 5.71
C GLU A 252 -1.01 23.44 4.99
N LYS A 253 0.15 23.92 5.49
CA LYS A 253 0.99 24.93 4.83
C LYS A 253 1.42 24.47 3.44
N GLN A 254 1.73 23.19 3.26
CA GLN A 254 2.09 22.62 1.95
C GLN A 254 0.87 22.40 1.02
N LYS A 255 -0.28 21.94 1.55
CA LYS A 255 -1.46 21.45 0.80
C LYS A 255 -2.43 22.57 0.38
N PHE A 256 -2.61 23.59 1.22
CA PHE A 256 -3.49 24.74 0.92
C PHE A 256 -2.94 26.11 1.35
N ALA A 257 -1.64 26.18 1.70
CA ALA A 257 -0.97 27.42 2.10
C ALA A 257 -1.60 28.11 3.32
N ALA A 258 -2.03 27.31 4.31
CA ALA A 258 -2.53 27.78 5.61
C ALA A 258 -1.62 28.82 6.26
N THR A 259 -2.17 29.96 6.67
CA THR A 259 -1.45 30.98 7.46
C THR A 259 -2.42 32.01 8.02
N ASP A 260 -2.17 32.43 9.25
CA ASP A 260 -2.94 33.43 10.01
C ASP A 260 -2.58 34.87 9.60
N LYS A 261 -1.42 35.05 8.95
CA LYS A 261 -0.88 36.35 8.53
C LYS A 261 -0.55 36.35 7.03
N PRO A 262 -1.57 36.32 6.15
CA PRO A 262 -1.37 36.39 4.70
C PRO A 262 -0.78 37.75 4.29
N ARG A 263 0.24 37.74 3.42
CA ARG A 263 0.77 38.96 2.83
C ARG A 263 -0.23 39.55 1.83
N SER A 264 -0.39 40.88 1.85
CA SER A 264 -1.03 41.63 0.78
C SER A 264 -0.15 41.62 -0.48
N ALA A 265 -0.78 41.34 -1.62
CA ALA A 265 -0.16 41.10 -2.93
C ALA A 265 0.86 39.93 -3.01
N ALA A 266 0.77 39.19 -4.11
CA ALA A 266 1.83 38.29 -4.57
C ALA A 266 2.17 38.71 -6.01
N ARG A 267 3.45 38.59 -6.42
CA ARG A 267 3.82 38.77 -7.83
C ARG A 267 3.04 37.77 -8.68
N VAL A 268 2.44 38.24 -9.78
CA VAL A 268 1.78 37.38 -10.76
C VAL A 268 2.83 36.47 -11.38
N SER A 269 2.60 35.15 -11.37
CA SER A 269 3.47 34.21 -12.06
C SER A 269 3.19 34.24 -13.56
N SER A 270 4.23 34.19 -14.38
CA SER A 270 4.12 33.98 -15.83
C SER A 270 3.57 32.59 -16.18
N ASN A 271 3.67 31.61 -15.27
CA ASN A 271 3.13 30.28 -15.47
C ASN A 271 1.63 30.25 -15.15
N GLN A 272 0.79 30.13 -16.18
CA GLN A 272 -0.68 30.06 -16.07
C GLN A 272 -1.19 28.90 -15.19
N ARG A 273 -0.39 27.85 -14.96
CA ARG A 273 -0.71 26.72 -14.06
C ARG A 273 -0.36 26.98 -12.60
N HIS A 274 0.35 28.07 -12.28
CA HIS A 274 0.69 28.39 -10.89
C HIS A 274 -0.55 28.93 -10.15
N ILE A 275 -1.00 28.19 -9.13
CA ILE A 275 -2.15 28.60 -8.31
C ILE A 275 -1.67 29.46 -7.14
N PRO A 276 -2.06 30.75 -7.05
CA PRO A 276 -1.62 31.64 -5.98
C PRO A 276 -2.01 31.14 -4.59
N ALA A 277 -1.16 31.38 -3.59
CA ALA A 277 -1.40 30.95 -2.20
C ALA A 277 -2.73 31.45 -1.60
N HIS A 278 -3.20 32.64 -2.00
CA HIS A 278 -4.51 33.14 -1.56
C HIS A 278 -5.67 32.35 -2.15
N ALA A 279 -5.59 31.98 -3.44
CA ALA A 279 -6.61 31.20 -4.12
C ALA A 279 -6.67 29.77 -3.57
N ARG A 280 -5.51 29.17 -3.25
CA ARG A 280 -5.43 27.86 -2.58
C ARG A 280 -6.19 27.86 -1.24
N ARG A 281 -5.92 28.84 -0.36
CA ARG A 281 -6.64 29.00 0.91
C ARG A 281 -8.13 29.17 0.71
N ALA A 282 -8.54 30.14 -0.13
CA ALA A 282 -9.95 30.50 -0.31
C ALA A 282 -10.77 29.33 -0.89
N VAL A 283 -10.26 28.64 -1.92
CA VAL A 283 -10.90 27.46 -2.51
C VAL A 283 -10.97 26.31 -1.50
N TRP A 284 -9.89 26.07 -0.74
CA TRP A 284 -9.88 25.00 0.27
C TRP A 284 -10.91 25.23 1.39
N GLN A 285 -11.02 26.47 1.87
CA GLN A 285 -12.00 26.89 2.86
C GLN A 285 -13.43 26.82 2.33
N ARG A 286 -13.69 27.36 1.12
CA ARG A 286 -15.01 27.34 0.45
C ARG A 286 -15.52 25.92 0.23
N ASP A 287 -14.66 25.02 -0.26
CA ASP A 287 -15.04 23.65 -0.60
C ASP A 287 -15.05 22.71 0.62
N GLY A 288 -14.57 23.21 1.78
CA GLY A 288 -14.56 22.53 3.07
C GLY A 288 -13.59 21.36 3.15
N GLY A 289 -12.48 21.40 2.40
CA GLY A 289 -11.52 20.30 2.29
C GLY A 289 -12.12 19.00 1.72
N ARG A 290 -13.16 19.09 0.88
CA ARG A 290 -13.88 17.96 0.27
C ARG A 290 -14.00 18.11 -1.24
N CYS A 291 -14.17 17.00 -1.95
CA CYS A 291 -14.52 17.01 -3.37
C CYS A 291 -15.82 17.82 -3.61
N THR A 292 -15.88 18.58 -4.70
CA THR A 292 -17.06 19.36 -5.12
C THR A 292 -17.87 18.68 -6.23
N PHE A 293 -17.57 17.42 -6.57
CA PHE A 293 -18.35 16.69 -7.56
C PHE A 293 -19.72 16.31 -6.99
N VAL A 294 -20.77 16.52 -7.77
CA VAL A 294 -22.15 16.10 -7.51
C VAL A 294 -22.64 15.34 -8.74
N SER A 295 -23.26 14.18 -8.53
CA SER A 295 -23.81 13.36 -9.62
C SER A 295 -25.13 13.91 -10.17
N ALA A 296 -25.59 13.37 -11.30
CA ALA A 296 -26.90 13.69 -11.84
C ALA A 296 -28.07 13.30 -10.90
N LYS A 297 -27.83 12.40 -9.93
CA LYS A 297 -28.79 12.07 -8.85
C LYS A 297 -28.71 13.02 -7.64
N GLY A 298 -27.83 14.03 -7.65
CA GLY A 298 -27.60 14.93 -6.51
C GLY A 298 -26.63 14.42 -5.44
N HIS A 299 -26.08 13.20 -5.58
CA HIS A 299 -25.12 12.64 -4.62
C HIS A 299 -23.74 13.32 -4.74
N ARG A 300 -23.25 13.91 -3.65
CA ARG A 300 -21.95 14.60 -3.57
C ARG A 300 -20.83 13.62 -3.19
N CYS A 301 -19.70 13.69 -3.88
CA CYS A 301 -18.49 12.97 -3.52
C CYS A 301 -17.93 13.43 -2.15
N GLU A 302 -17.83 12.53 -1.19
CA GLU A 302 -17.38 12.83 0.18
C GLU A 302 -15.85 12.91 0.36
N ALA A 303 -15.08 12.50 -0.65
CA ALA A 303 -13.62 12.34 -0.57
C ALA A 303 -12.89 13.59 -0.03
N ARG A 304 -11.92 13.36 0.88
CA ARG A 304 -11.08 14.38 1.55
C ARG A 304 -9.58 14.20 1.26
N ASP A 305 -9.26 13.02 0.78
CA ASP A 305 -7.98 12.51 0.32
C ASP A 305 -7.80 12.72 -1.19
N HIS A 306 -6.54 12.64 -1.65
CA HIS A 306 -6.16 12.80 -3.06
C HIS A 306 -6.86 13.98 -3.79
N LEU A 307 -7.06 15.10 -3.07
CA LEU A 307 -7.70 16.30 -3.59
C LEU A 307 -6.72 17.16 -4.39
N GLU A 308 -7.19 17.55 -5.57
CA GLU A 308 -6.49 18.31 -6.60
C GLU A 308 -7.31 19.58 -6.89
N TYR A 309 -6.61 20.66 -7.26
CA TYR A 309 -7.25 21.93 -7.66
C TYR A 309 -7.57 21.88 -9.15
N ASP A 310 -8.78 21.43 -9.47
CA ASP A 310 -9.34 21.40 -10.81
C ASP A 310 -9.77 22.81 -11.26
N HIS A 311 -9.66 23.08 -12.57
CA HIS A 311 -10.07 24.34 -13.17
C HIS A 311 -11.39 24.13 -13.94
N VAL A 312 -12.43 24.89 -13.60
CA VAL A 312 -13.79 24.79 -14.18
C VAL A 312 -13.75 24.98 -15.70
N VAL A 313 -13.11 26.06 -16.16
CA VAL A 313 -12.57 26.20 -17.51
C VAL A 313 -11.09 25.79 -17.45
N PRO A 314 -10.64 24.76 -18.18
CA PRO A 314 -9.25 24.31 -18.12
C PRO A 314 -8.25 25.35 -18.64
N VAL A 315 -7.01 25.29 -18.14
CA VAL A 315 -5.89 26.10 -18.66
C VAL A 315 -5.68 25.91 -20.18
N ALA A 316 -5.93 24.70 -20.70
CA ALA A 316 -5.85 24.41 -22.14
C ALA A 316 -6.94 25.10 -22.99
N ARG A 317 -7.95 25.72 -22.37
CA ARG A 317 -8.96 26.59 -23.00
C ARG A 317 -8.88 28.04 -22.47
N GLY A 318 -7.70 28.47 -22.00
CA GLY A 318 -7.47 29.83 -21.48
C GLY A 318 -7.91 30.06 -20.03
N GLY A 319 -8.31 29.01 -19.31
CA GLY A 319 -8.70 29.10 -17.91
C GLY A 319 -7.58 29.60 -16.99
N ARG A 320 -7.91 30.57 -16.12
CA ARG A 320 -6.97 31.17 -15.16
C ARG A 320 -7.17 30.60 -13.75
N ALA A 321 -6.12 30.63 -12.92
CA ALA A 321 -6.15 30.14 -11.54
C ALA A 321 -6.81 31.14 -10.55
N THR A 322 -8.04 31.59 -10.84
CA THR A 322 -8.86 32.44 -9.97
C THR A 322 -9.70 31.61 -9.00
N ILE A 323 -10.20 32.22 -7.91
CA ILE A 323 -11.01 31.52 -6.90
C ILE A 323 -12.26 30.87 -7.53
N ASP A 324 -12.94 31.59 -8.42
CA ASP A 324 -14.21 31.16 -9.04
C ASP A 324 -14.00 30.08 -10.11
N ASN A 325 -12.87 30.14 -10.83
CA ASN A 325 -12.52 29.13 -11.82
C ASN A 325 -11.85 27.89 -11.21
N LEU A 326 -11.57 27.87 -9.90
CA LEU A 326 -10.93 26.75 -9.21
C LEU A 326 -11.90 26.01 -8.29
N ARG A 327 -11.75 24.69 -8.21
CA ARG A 327 -12.53 23.81 -7.32
C ARG A 327 -11.73 22.61 -6.87
N LEU A 328 -12.00 22.12 -5.66
CA LEU A 328 -11.45 20.85 -5.19
C LEU A 328 -12.18 19.68 -5.86
N ARG A 329 -11.40 18.76 -6.44
CA ARG A 329 -11.87 17.46 -6.93
C ARG A 329 -10.90 16.39 -6.41
N CYS A 330 -11.39 15.21 -6.04
CA CYS A 330 -10.48 14.08 -5.87
C CYS A 330 -9.92 13.66 -7.24
N ARG A 331 -8.75 13.03 -7.26
CA ARG A 331 -8.08 12.57 -8.49
C ARG A 331 -9.00 11.85 -9.48
N ALA A 332 -9.93 11.03 -8.98
CA ALA A 332 -10.92 10.34 -9.82
C ALA A 332 -11.92 11.27 -10.51
N HIS A 333 -12.41 12.30 -9.81
CA HIS A 333 -13.36 13.28 -10.35
C HIS A 333 -12.70 14.40 -11.15
N ASN A 334 -11.46 14.77 -10.83
CA ASN A 334 -10.63 15.62 -11.70
C ASN A 334 -10.39 14.90 -13.04
N GLN A 335 -9.98 13.63 -12.98
CA GLN A 335 -9.78 12.82 -14.17
C GLN A 335 -11.08 12.60 -14.96
N TYR A 336 -12.23 12.42 -14.30
CA TYR A 336 -13.52 12.34 -14.98
C TYR A 336 -13.92 13.65 -15.66
N ALA A 337 -13.69 14.80 -15.02
CA ALA A 337 -13.92 16.12 -15.63
C ALA A 337 -13.07 16.31 -16.90
N ALA A 338 -11.77 15.99 -16.84
CA ALA A 338 -10.89 16.07 -18.00
C ALA A 338 -11.26 15.09 -19.13
N GLU A 339 -11.82 13.91 -18.81
CA GLU A 339 -12.32 12.96 -19.82
C GLU A 339 -13.62 13.44 -20.49
N ARG A 340 -14.54 14.08 -19.74
CA ARG A 340 -15.72 14.73 -20.32
C ARG A 340 -15.38 15.94 -21.18
N GLU A 341 -14.29 16.64 -20.86
CA GLU A 341 -13.87 17.88 -21.51
C GLU A 341 -12.98 17.67 -22.75
N PHE A 342 -12.09 16.67 -22.73
CA PHE A 342 -11.14 16.41 -23.82
C PHE A 342 -11.35 15.07 -24.55
N GLY A 343 -12.26 14.23 -24.06
CA GLY A 343 -12.53 12.91 -24.60
C GLY A 343 -11.60 11.83 -24.03
N ASP A 344 -12.20 10.72 -23.61
CA ASP A 344 -11.57 9.58 -22.95
C ASP A 344 -10.31 9.10 -23.70
N ALA A 345 -10.41 8.88 -25.03
CA ALA A 345 -9.31 8.40 -25.85
C ALA A 345 -8.13 9.39 -26.00
N PHE A 346 -8.36 10.70 -25.93
CA PHE A 346 -7.28 11.69 -25.90
C PHE A 346 -6.55 11.65 -24.56
N MET A 347 -7.31 11.59 -23.46
CA MET A 347 -6.75 11.50 -22.12
C MET A 347 -5.96 10.21 -21.92
N ASP A 348 -6.41 9.06 -22.47
CA ASP A 348 -5.64 7.81 -22.42
C ASP A 348 -4.34 7.85 -23.22
N ARG A 349 -4.31 8.50 -24.40
CA ARG A 349 -3.04 8.71 -25.13
C ARG A 349 -2.07 9.56 -24.30
N LYS A 350 -2.55 10.63 -23.66
CA LYS A 350 -1.71 11.47 -22.77
C LYS A 350 -1.24 10.71 -21.53
N ARG A 351 -2.08 9.87 -20.91
CA ARG A 351 -1.70 8.99 -19.78
C ARG A 351 -0.65 7.95 -20.16
N ARG A 352 -0.79 7.29 -21.32
CA ARG A 352 0.20 6.33 -21.83
C ARG A 352 1.54 7.03 -22.10
N ALA A 353 1.53 8.17 -22.79
CA ALA A 353 2.73 8.95 -23.06
C ALA A 353 3.45 9.45 -21.79
N ALA A 354 2.71 9.80 -20.74
CA ALA A 354 3.28 10.17 -19.43
C ALA A 354 3.97 8.97 -18.77
N ARG A 355 3.28 7.82 -18.65
CA ARG A 355 3.89 6.60 -18.08
C ARG A 355 5.14 6.17 -18.83
N SER A 356 5.13 6.17 -20.17
CA SER A 356 6.33 5.83 -20.93
C SER A 356 7.43 6.91 -20.93
N ALA A 357 7.18 8.10 -20.38
CA ALA A 357 8.24 9.04 -20.01
C ALA A 357 8.79 8.71 -18.61
N GLU A 358 7.92 8.42 -17.63
CA GLU A 358 8.29 8.00 -16.27
C GLU A 358 9.11 6.69 -16.30
N GLU A 359 8.68 5.69 -17.08
CA GLU A 359 9.35 4.40 -17.32
C GLU A 359 10.76 4.59 -17.90
N ARG A 360 10.95 5.54 -18.83
CA ARG A 360 12.27 5.88 -19.40
C ARG A 360 13.16 6.64 -18.42
N SER A 361 12.60 7.53 -17.59
CA SER A 361 13.34 8.20 -16.51
C SER A 361 13.85 7.15 -15.52
N ALA A 362 12.97 6.29 -15.02
CA ALA A 362 13.31 5.22 -14.09
C ALA A 362 14.29 4.19 -14.69
N ALA A 363 14.25 3.94 -16.00
CA ALA A 363 15.27 3.14 -16.68
C ALA A 363 16.63 3.85 -16.70
N GLY A 364 16.69 5.11 -17.13
CA GLY A 364 17.92 5.90 -17.15
C GLY A 364 18.54 6.10 -15.76
N GLU A 365 17.71 6.26 -14.73
CA GLU A 365 18.11 6.31 -13.32
C GLU A 365 18.72 4.98 -12.85
N ARG A 366 18.11 3.84 -13.21
CA ARG A 366 18.65 2.50 -12.92
C ARG A 366 19.97 2.25 -13.62
N GLU A 367 20.07 2.57 -14.92
CA GLU A 367 21.32 2.43 -15.65
C GLU A 367 22.41 3.36 -15.10
N ALA A 368 22.07 4.59 -14.67
CA ALA A 368 23.03 5.51 -14.05
C ALA A 368 23.53 4.99 -12.70
N GLU A 369 22.63 4.41 -11.90
CA GLU A 369 22.95 3.76 -10.62
C GLU A 369 23.75 2.47 -10.81
N GLU A 370 23.49 1.71 -11.87
CA GLU A 370 24.28 0.53 -12.25
C GLU A 370 25.68 0.91 -12.75
N ARG A 371 25.79 1.92 -13.63
CA ARG A 371 27.07 2.52 -14.05
C ARG A 371 27.87 3.07 -12.87
N LYS A 372 27.22 3.70 -11.88
CA LYS A 372 27.87 4.12 -10.61
C LYS A 372 28.44 2.90 -9.85
N LYS A 373 27.65 1.83 -9.69
CA LYS A 373 28.07 0.58 -9.01
C LYS A 373 29.20 -0.16 -9.74
N GLU A 374 29.17 -0.18 -11.07
CA GLU A 374 30.24 -0.76 -11.90
C GLU A 374 31.56 0.01 -11.72
N GLN A 375 31.53 1.34 -11.82
CA GLN A 375 32.72 2.17 -11.58
C GLN A 375 33.24 2.06 -10.13
N VAL A 376 32.39 1.80 -9.13
CA VAL A 376 32.83 1.51 -7.76
C VAL A 376 33.52 0.14 -7.69
N ARG A 377 32.92 -0.91 -8.27
CA ARG A 377 33.53 -2.25 -8.37
C ARG A 377 34.88 -2.21 -9.07
N GLU A 378 35.01 -1.46 -10.16
CA GLU A 378 36.28 -1.28 -10.87
C GLU A 378 37.32 -0.55 -10.00
N ARG A 379 36.94 0.59 -9.40
CA ARG A 379 37.82 1.36 -8.49
C ARG A 379 38.30 0.52 -7.30
N MET A 380 37.44 -0.31 -6.72
CA MET A 380 37.81 -1.27 -5.67
C MET A 380 38.73 -2.37 -6.22
N GLY A 381 38.43 -2.92 -7.40
CA GLY A 381 39.22 -3.96 -8.05
C GLY A 381 40.68 -3.54 -8.32
N GLN A 382 40.88 -2.30 -8.77
CA GLN A 382 42.21 -1.69 -8.94
C GLN A 382 43.00 -1.69 -7.60
N VAL A 383 42.37 -1.24 -6.50
CA VAL A 383 43.01 -1.19 -5.18
C VAL A 383 43.31 -2.61 -4.66
N VAL A 384 42.38 -3.56 -4.82
CA VAL A 384 42.60 -4.97 -4.45
C VAL A 384 43.77 -5.58 -5.24
N HIS A 385 43.93 -5.24 -6.52
CA HIS A 385 45.05 -5.70 -7.34
C HIS A 385 46.40 -5.20 -6.79
N CYS A 386 46.54 -3.90 -6.56
CA CYS A 386 47.77 -3.32 -6.01
C CYS A 386 48.12 -3.90 -4.63
N LEU A 387 47.14 -4.05 -3.73
CA LEU A 387 47.36 -4.66 -2.41
C LEU A 387 47.81 -6.13 -2.51
N ARG A 388 47.30 -6.89 -3.48
CA ARG A 388 47.75 -8.28 -3.72
C ARG A 388 49.18 -8.33 -4.27
N GLN A 389 49.59 -7.38 -5.11
CA GLN A 389 50.99 -7.25 -5.56
C GLN A 389 51.93 -6.89 -4.39
N LEU A 390 51.45 -6.12 -3.41
CA LEU A 390 52.14 -5.83 -2.15
C LEU A 390 52.07 -7.00 -1.11
N GLY A 391 51.59 -8.18 -1.50
CA GLY A 391 51.61 -9.40 -0.68
C GLY A 391 50.44 -9.61 0.28
N TYR A 392 49.44 -8.71 0.32
CA TYR A 392 48.27 -8.89 1.20
C TYR A 392 47.34 -10.01 0.71
N ARG A 393 46.75 -10.77 1.64
CA ARG A 393 45.79 -11.85 1.28
C ARG A 393 44.52 -11.27 0.64
N PRO A 394 43.84 -11.98 -0.28
CA PRO A 394 42.67 -11.46 -0.99
C PRO A 394 41.57 -10.87 -0.11
N ASP A 395 41.33 -11.47 1.06
CA ASP A 395 40.26 -11.06 1.99
C ASP A 395 40.72 -9.98 2.98
N GLN A 396 42.02 -9.68 3.03
CA GLN A 396 42.56 -8.47 3.65
C GLN A 396 42.47 -7.31 2.64
N ALA A 397 42.91 -7.56 1.40
CA ALA A 397 42.86 -6.58 0.32
C ALA A 397 41.44 -6.07 0.03
N ARG A 398 40.42 -6.94 0.03
CA ARG A 398 39.01 -6.53 -0.13
C ARG A 398 38.52 -5.57 0.97
N ARG A 399 38.69 -5.93 2.25
CA ARG A 399 38.31 -5.08 3.39
C ARG A 399 39.06 -3.75 3.46
N ALA A 400 40.33 -3.74 3.04
CA ALA A 400 41.10 -2.50 2.92
C ALA A 400 40.64 -1.63 1.73
N ALA A 401 40.24 -2.22 0.60
CA ALA A 401 39.67 -1.49 -0.53
C ALA A 401 38.30 -0.88 -0.18
N GLU A 402 37.43 -1.60 0.55
CA GLU A 402 36.17 -1.08 1.11
C GLU A 402 36.41 0.18 1.98
N PHE A 403 37.48 0.20 2.78
CA PHE A 403 37.88 1.37 3.58
C PHE A 403 38.36 2.57 2.75
N SER A 404 38.68 2.37 1.46
CA SER A 404 39.10 3.43 0.53
C SER A 404 37.97 4.05 -0.31
N ASP A 405 36.77 3.47 -0.31
CA ASP A 405 35.63 3.88 -1.16
C ASP A 405 35.23 5.36 -0.96
N SER A 406 35.37 5.86 0.28
CA SER A 406 35.21 7.28 0.64
C SER A 406 36.08 8.28 -0.14
N LEU A 407 37.11 7.83 -0.87
CA LEU A 407 37.95 8.67 -1.74
C LEU A 407 37.62 8.45 -3.23
N CYS A 408 36.34 8.47 -3.57
CA CYS A 408 35.85 8.08 -4.90
C CYS A 408 36.43 8.87 -6.09
N GLN A 409 36.86 10.13 -5.87
CA GLN A 409 37.49 10.99 -6.89
C GLN A 409 39.04 11.02 -6.83
N ALA A 410 39.67 10.32 -5.88
CA ALA A 410 41.12 10.38 -5.69
C ALA A 410 41.91 9.47 -6.65
N SER A 411 43.20 9.77 -6.81
CA SER A 411 44.13 8.95 -7.61
C SER A 411 44.16 7.50 -7.12
N LEU A 412 44.59 6.57 -7.99
CA LEU A 412 44.78 5.18 -7.56
C LEU A 412 45.81 5.07 -6.43
N GLU A 413 46.87 5.88 -6.48
CA GLU A 413 47.90 5.92 -5.45
C GLU A 413 47.33 6.34 -4.09
N ASP A 414 46.48 7.37 -4.05
CA ASP A 414 45.88 7.87 -2.80
C ASP A 414 44.80 6.93 -2.26
N ARG A 415 44.04 6.27 -3.15
CA ARG A 415 43.13 5.18 -2.76
C ARG A 415 43.90 3.99 -2.16
N VAL A 416 45.06 3.62 -2.72
CA VAL A 416 45.92 2.57 -2.15
C VAL A 416 46.57 3.01 -0.84
N LYS A 417 47.08 4.25 -0.71
CA LYS A 417 47.56 4.81 0.58
C LYS A 417 46.48 4.75 1.66
N ARG A 418 45.24 5.13 1.31
CA ARG A 418 44.09 5.07 2.21
C ARG A 418 43.75 3.63 2.60
N ALA A 419 43.76 2.70 1.65
CA ALA A 419 43.54 1.30 1.92
C ALA A 419 44.64 0.70 2.83
N LEU A 420 45.90 1.05 2.61
CA LEU A 420 47.01 0.64 3.49
C LEU A 420 46.85 1.16 4.92
N SER A 421 46.27 2.36 5.11
CA SER A 421 45.98 2.90 6.46
C SER A 421 44.94 2.09 7.26
N TYR A 422 44.20 1.16 6.63
CA TYR A 422 43.37 0.17 7.34
C TYR A 422 44.20 -0.78 8.22
N PHE A 423 45.44 -1.09 7.81
CA PHE A 423 46.35 -1.98 8.54
C PHE A 423 47.26 -1.25 9.53
N ALA A 424 47.25 0.09 9.54
CA ALA A 424 48.04 0.87 10.48
C ALA A 424 47.45 0.73 11.90
N PRO A 425 48.28 0.56 12.96
CA PRO A 425 47.79 0.58 14.32
C PRO A 425 47.15 1.94 14.63
N ARG A 426 45.94 1.94 15.18
CA ARG A 426 45.20 3.16 15.54
C ARG A 426 45.91 3.88 16.70
N VAL A 427 46.82 4.80 16.37
CA VAL A 427 47.40 5.73 17.33
C VAL A 427 46.28 6.61 17.89
N VAL A 428 46.01 6.48 19.19
CA VAL A 428 45.00 7.28 19.89
C VAL A 428 45.57 8.68 20.16
N SER A 429 45.55 9.54 19.13
CA SER A 429 45.98 10.94 19.27
C SER A 429 44.94 11.75 20.05
N ARG A 430 45.30 12.18 21.26
CA ARG A 430 44.54 13.20 22.02
C ARG A 430 44.84 14.60 21.47
N SER A 431 44.22 14.95 20.34
CA SER A 431 44.19 16.34 19.83
C SER A 431 42.95 16.55 18.98
N GLY A 432 42.08 17.49 19.37
CA GLY A 432 40.77 17.68 18.73
C GLY A 432 40.79 18.66 17.56
N ALA A 433 40.50 18.17 16.35
CA ALA A 433 40.09 18.99 15.20
C ALA A 433 39.20 18.16 14.27
N PHE A 434 37.88 18.23 14.45
CA PHE A 434 36.91 17.59 13.56
C PHE A 434 36.72 18.42 12.28
N SER A 435 37.57 18.20 11.28
CA SER A 435 37.29 18.64 9.91
C SER A 435 36.17 17.79 9.32
N GLN A 436 35.11 18.44 8.84
CA GLN A 436 33.94 17.75 8.29
C GLN A 436 34.28 17.02 6.96
N PRO A 437 33.71 15.82 6.69
CA PRO A 437 33.78 15.23 5.37
C PRO A 437 32.95 16.07 4.39
N ALA A 438 33.48 16.31 3.19
CA ALA A 438 32.71 16.96 2.13
C ALA A 438 31.70 15.96 1.54
N ASN A 439 30.41 16.34 1.52
CA ASN A 439 29.37 15.54 0.85
C ASN A 439 29.65 15.44 -0.65
N CYS A 440 29.66 14.22 -1.18
CA CYS A 440 29.70 13.96 -2.62
C CYS A 440 28.28 13.92 -3.20
N ASP A 441 27.54 15.03 -3.09
CA ASP A 441 26.25 15.23 -3.76
C ASP A 441 26.45 16.09 -5.02
N ALA A 442 26.39 15.45 -6.20
CA ALA A 442 26.32 16.05 -7.53
C ALA A 442 25.63 15.09 -8.51
#